data_AF-A0A7J6H303-F1
#
_entry.id   AF-A0A7J6H303-F1
#
_cell.length_a   1.000
_cell.length_b   1.000
_cell.length_c   1.000
_cell.angle_alpha   90.00
_cell.angle_beta   90.00
_cell.angle_gamma   90.00
#
_symmetry.space_group_name_H-M   'P 1'
#
loop_
_entity.id
_entity.type
_entity.pdbx_description
1 polymer ?
#
loop_
_entity_poly.entity_id
_entity_poly.type
_entity_poly.pdbx_seq_one_letter_code
_entity_poly.pdbx_strand_id
1 'polypeptide(L)'
;MAEVEAGSRTAGSSIAGGGMVETSLKDKGNEHFKAGNYLKAAALYTQAIKQDPNNSALYSNRAAAFLQLVKLSKALADAETAIALSPEWEKGYFRKGCILEAMERYDDALAAFHTALQFNPKSAEVSRKIKRITQLVKDKKRAQEVENLKSNINMAKHLEKLKTEMSDKYGSEEGWEEMFSFLVETMETAVKCWHESSKVDPRVYFLLDKEKTETDKYAPMVNIDKAFESPHTHSNCFLYLRQYAEDSFSRAACLVTPKSIISYPQVWKGQGPRKWRHGQQDGFFVQFETAFLRKLWFVPSSNEQGQMLCRDPEILDIGAHEVLPRLYKEKRSSS
;
A
#
# COMPACT_ATOMS: atom_id res chain seq x y z
N MET A 1 78.29 0.05 54.35
CA MET A 1 78.73 0.08 55.75
C MET A 1 77.74 0.99 56.47
N ALA A 2 76.71 0.41 57.11
CA ALA A 2 76.69 -0.03 58.53
C ALA A 2 76.35 1.20 59.41
N GLU A 3 75.41 1.21 60.36
CA GLU A 3 74.63 0.22 61.13
C GLU A 3 73.38 0.95 61.69
N VAL A 4 72.18 0.37 61.66
CA VAL A 4 71.50 -0.37 62.75
C VAL A 4 71.28 0.46 64.03
N GLU A 5 70.02 0.82 64.29
CA GLU A 5 69.49 0.83 65.66
C GLU A 5 68.04 0.33 65.65
N ALA A 6 67.77 -0.59 66.57
CA ALA A 6 66.55 -1.36 66.69
C ALA A 6 65.73 -0.90 67.90
N GLY A 7 64.41 -0.99 67.78
CA GLY A 7 63.55 -1.38 68.90
C GLY A 7 62.53 -0.34 69.38
N SER A 8 61.27 -0.54 69.00
CA SER A 8 60.18 -0.69 69.97
C SER A 8 58.93 -1.23 69.27
N ARG A 9 58.45 -2.39 69.73
CA ARG A 9 57.17 -2.98 69.36
C ARG A 9 56.08 -2.37 70.23
N THR A 10 55.04 -1.82 69.62
CA THR A 10 53.70 -1.82 70.21
C THR A 10 52.69 -2.22 69.15
N ALA A 11 52.05 -3.36 69.39
CA ALA A 11 50.93 -3.87 68.62
C ALA A 11 49.73 -2.93 68.77
N GLY A 12 49.13 -2.55 67.64
CA GLY A 12 47.90 -1.80 67.55
C GLY A 12 47.19 -2.17 66.26
N SER A 13 46.24 -3.08 66.39
CA SER A 13 45.40 -3.66 65.34
C SER A 13 44.59 -2.61 64.56
N SER A 14 44.49 -2.81 63.23
CA SER A 14 43.26 -2.73 62.38
C SER A 14 42.42 -1.43 62.45
N ILE A 15 41.99 -0.76 61.39
CA ILE A 15 41.29 -1.22 60.18
C ILE A 15 41.37 -0.06 59.15
N ALA A 16 41.67 -0.38 57.90
CA ALA A 16 41.50 0.53 56.77
C ALA A 16 40.00 0.76 56.51
N GLY A 17 39.51 1.97 56.80
CA GLY A 17 38.17 2.42 56.42
C GLY A 17 38.12 2.86 54.95
N GLY A 18 38.17 1.90 54.02
CA GLY A 18 37.82 2.14 52.62
C GLY A 18 36.30 2.24 52.48
N GLY A 19 35.77 3.46 52.44
CA GLY A 19 34.34 3.69 52.20
C GLY A 19 33.94 3.21 50.80
N MET A 20 33.24 2.08 50.72
CA MET A 20 32.48 1.71 49.52
C MET A 20 31.40 2.77 49.28
N VAL A 21 31.44 3.44 48.14
CA VAL A 21 30.36 4.33 47.69
C VAL A 21 29.13 3.44 47.42
N GLU A 22 28.11 3.56 48.25
CA GLU A 22 26.86 2.82 48.05
C GLU A 22 26.16 3.31 46.77
N THR A 23 26.12 2.48 45.73
CA THR A 23 25.49 2.82 44.44
C THR A 23 23.98 3.06 44.62
N SER A 24 23.50 4.25 44.23
CA SER A 24 22.09 4.66 44.31
C SER A 24 21.16 3.68 43.60
N LEU A 25 19.91 3.55 44.08
CA LEU A 25 18.86 2.77 43.41
C LEU A 25 18.64 3.19 41.96
N LYS A 26 18.81 4.49 41.67
CA LYS A 26 18.78 5.03 40.30
C LYS A 26 19.85 4.40 39.42
N ASP A 27 21.08 4.31 39.93
CA ASP A 27 22.23 3.84 39.15
C ASP A 27 22.17 2.33 38.94
N LYS A 28 21.74 1.56 39.96
CA LYS A 28 21.40 0.14 39.83
C LYS A 28 20.28 -0.07 38.78
N GLY A 29 19.27 0.81 38.78
CA GLY A 29 18.20 0.81 37.77
C GLY A 29 18.75 1.04 36.36
N ASN A 30 19.67 2.01 36.21
CA ASN A 30 20.32 2.32 34.95
C ASN A 30 21.18 1.15 34.43
N GLU A 31 21.90 0.46 35.32
CA GLU A 31 22.67 -0.74 34.99
C GLU A 31 21.76 -1.86 34.48
N HIS A 32 20.67 -2.15 35.18
CA HIS A 32 19.70 -3.14 34.72
C HIS A 32 19.03 -2.75 33.41
N PHE A 33 18.75 -1.46 33.20
CA PHE A 33 18.21 -0.96 31.94
C PHE A 33 19.18 -1.20 30.78
N LYS A 34 20.47 -0.86 30.95
CA LYS A 34 21.53 -1.10 29.96
C LYS A 34 21.71 -2.58 29.65
N ALA A 35 21.53 -3.44 30.66
CA ALA A 35 21.57 -4.90 30.51
C ALA A 35 20.29 -5.52 29.91
N GLY A 36 19.31 -4.72 29.48
CA GLY A 36 18.04 -5.21 28.92
C GLY A 36 17.05 -5.78 29.96
N ASN A 37 17.39 -5.71 31.25
CA ASN A 37 16.56 -6.20 32.35
C ASN A 37 15.49 -5.18 32.75
N TYR A 38 14.61 -4.83 31.81
CA TYR A 38 13.69 -3.70 31.95
C TYR A 38 12.69 -3.83 33.10
N LEU A 39 12.23 -5.05 33.41
CA LEU A 39 11.34 -5.28 34.56
C LEU A 39 12.03 -4.94 35.88
N LYS A 40 13.28 -5.37 36.03
CA LYS A 40 14.09 -5.12 37.24
C LYS A 40 14.50 -3.64 37.32
N ALA A 41 14.84 -3.01 36.19
CA ALA A 41 15.06 -1.57 36.12
C ALA A 41 13.83 -0.78 36.58
N ALA A 42 12.63 -1.11 36.07
CA ALA A 42 11.39 -0.45 36.47
C ALA A 42 11.08 -0.63 37.97
N ALA A 43 11.36 -1.81 38.54
CA ALA A 43 11.22 -2.06 39.97
C ALA A 43 12.16 -1.19 40.81
N LEU A 44 13.44 -1.09 40.40
CA LEU A 44 14.44 -0.25 41.08
C LEU A 44 14.11 1.24 40.98
N TYR A 45 13.68 1.74 39.82
CA TYR A 45 13.20 3.11 39.69
C TYR A 45 11.96 3.36 40.55
N THR A 46 11.06 2.38 40.68
CA THR A 46 9.89 2.51 41.56
C THR A 46 10.30 2.62 43.03
N GLN A 47 11.32 1.88 43.46
CA GLN A 47 11.87 2.02 44.81
C GLN A 47 12.55 3.39 44.99
N ALA A 48 13.31 3.85 43.99
CA ALA A 48 13.95 5.16 44.01
C ALA A 48 12.92 6.29 44.09
N ILE A 49 11.81 6.20 43.35
CA ILE A 49 10.71 7.19 43.37
C ILE A 49 10.06 7.27 44.76
N LYS A 50 9.96 6.15 45.49
CA LYS A 50 9.45 6.18 46.87
C LYS A 50 10.37 6.96 47.82
N GLN A 51 11.67 7.01 47.53
CA GLN A 51 12.65 7.76 48.32
C GLN A 51 12.71 9.23 47.90
N ASP A 52 12.53 9.52 46.61
CA ASP A 52 12.58 10.87 46.04
C ASP A 52 11.48 11.06 44.99
N PRO A 53 10.23 11.36 45.42
CA PRO A 53 9.07 11.45 44.53
C PRO A 53 9.05 12.71 43.65
N ASN A 54 9.95 13.68 43.88
CA ASN A 54 10.01 14.91 43.09
C ASN A 54 11.10 14.87 42.00
N ASN A 55 11.74 13.71 41.83
CA ASN A 55 12.82 13.54 40.87
C ASN A 55 12.31 13.16 39.47
N SER A 56 12.17 14.15 38.60
CA SER A 56 11.71 13.96 37.21
C SER A 56 12.53 12.92 36.43
N ALA A 57 13.83 12.78 36.72
CA ALA A 57 14.68 11.81 36.04
C ALA A 57 14.30 10.36 36.34
N LEU A 58 13.83 10.06 37.56
CA LEU A 58 13.40 8.71 37.93
C LEU A 58 12.14 8.30 37.15
N TYR A 59 11.17 9.22 37.02
CA TYR A 59 9.97 8.99 36.21
C TYR A 59 10.32 8.82 34.73
N SER A 60 11.18 9.67 34.15
CA SER A 60 11.61 9.51 32.75
C SER A 60 12.36 8.20 32.48
N ASN A 61 13.20 7.75 33.44
CA ASN A 61 13.90 6.48 33.35
C ASN A 61 12.95 5.28 33.50
N ARG A 62 11.95 5.35 34.40
CA ARG A 62 10.92 4.32 34.52
C ARG A 62 10.01 4.27 33.30
N ALA A 63 9.65 5.42 32.74
CA ALA A 63 8.94 5.53 31.46
C ALA A 63 9.71 4.84 30.33
N ALA A 64 11.04 5.02 30.28
CA ALA A 64 11.89 4.31 29.32
C ALA A 64 11.80 2.79 29.47
N ALA A 65 11.86 2.28 30.71
CA ALA A 65 11.73 0.86 30.98
C ALA A 65 10.34 0.32 30.62
N PHE A 66 9.28 1.07 30.93
CA PHE A 66 7.92 0.70 30.53
C PHE A 66 7.70 0.74 29.03
N LEU A 67 8.33 1.66 28.29
CA LEU A 67 8.32 1.68 26.83
C LEU A 67 8.92 0.39 26.25
N GLN A 68 10.06 -0.06 26.76
CA GLN A 68 10.69 -1.31 26.32
C GLN A 68 9.87 -2.55 26.69
N LEU A 69 9.06 -2.46 27.75
CA LEU A 69 8.11 -3.51 28.15
C LEU A 69 6.75 -3.40 27.43
N VAL A 70 6.59 -2.48 26.47
CA VAL A 70 5.32 -2.19 25.76
C VAL A 70 4.17 -1.84 26.71
N LYS A 71 4.48 -1.34 27.92
CA LYS A 71 3.51 -0.84 28.90
C LYS A 71 3.21 0.63 28.62
N LEU A 72 2.73 0.93 27.41
CA LEU A 72 2.70 2.27 26.84
C LEU A 72 1.90 3.28 27.68
N SER A 73 0.74 2.91 28.23
CA SER A 73 -0.05 3.81 29.08
C SER A 73 0.66 4.19 30.38
N LYS A 74 1.38 3.24 31.00
CA LYS A 74 2.20 3.51 32.20
C LYS A 74 3.41 4.37 31.86
N ALA A 75 4.03 4.11 30.72
CA ALA A 75 5.15 4.91 30.23
C ALA A 75 4.71 6.37 30.00
N LEU A 76 3.56 6.58 29.37
CA LEU A 76 3.03 7.92 29.08
C LEU A 76 2.75 8.69 30.37
N ALA A 77 2.08 8.06 31.34
CA ALA A 77 1.81 8.67 32.65
C ALA A 77 3.10 9.09 33.38
N ASP A 78 4.14 8.25 33.35
CA ASP A 78 5.44 8.58 33.93
C ASP A 78 6.13 9.72 33.17
N ALA A 79 6.06 9.75 31.84
CA ALA A 79 6.62 10.85 31.05
C ALA A 79 5.91 12.18 31.34
N GLU A 80 4.59 12.16 31.51
CA GLU A 80 3.80 13.34 31.88
C GLU A 80 4.10 13.81 33.30
N THR A 81 4.30 12.88 34.24
CA THR A 81 4.75 13.20 35.60
C THR A 81 6.16 13.83 35.57
N ALA A 82 7.08 13.30 34.76
CA ALA A 82 8.41 13.87 34.60
C ALA A 82 8.37 15.31 34.05
N ILE A 83 7.48 15.58 33.10
CA ILE A 83 7.25 16.93 32.55
C ILE A 83 6.62 17.85 33.60
N ALA A 84 5.63 17.38 34.38
CA ALA A 84 5.01 18.18 35.42
C ALA A 84 6.02 18.60 36.52
N LEU A 85 6.93 17.71 36.87
CA LEU A 85 8.02 17.97 37.84
C LEU A 85 9.14 18.85 37.26
N SER A 86 9.33 18.87 35.93
CA SER A 86 10.36 19.66 35.27
C SER A 86 9.90 20.13 33.89
N PRO A 87 9.09 21.21 33.82
CA PRO A 87 8.40 21.65 32.60
C PRO A 87 9.31 22.14 31.47
N GLU A 88 10.58 22.46 31.76
CA GLU A 88 11.55 22.93 30.76
C GLU A 88 12.56 21.84 30.37
N TRP A 89 12.32 20.59 30.80
CA TRP A 89 13.27 19.51 30.62
C TRP A 89 13.04 18.75 29.32
N GLU A 90 13.93 18.98 28.33
CA GLU A 90 13.87 18.34 27.01
C GLU A 90 13.66 16.82 27.06
N LYS A 91 14.36 16.10 27.94
CA LYS A 91 14.27 14.63 27.99
C LYS A 91 12.89 14.12 28.39
N GLY A 92 12.10 14.89 29.16
CA GLY A 92 10.71 14.56 29.49
C GLY A 92 9.84 14.54 28.24
N TYR A 93 9.91 15.61 27.45
CA TYR A 93 9.20 15.73 26.17
C TYR A 93 9.70 14.73 25.12
N PHE A 94 11.02 14.52 25.02
CA PHE A 94 11.58 13.49 24.16
C PHE A 94 11.05 12.10 24.49
N ARG A 95 10.96 11.76 25.79
CA ARG A 95 10.39 10.49 26.25
C ARG A 95 8.91 10.38 25.88
N LYS A 96 8.11 11.42 26.13
CA LYS A 96 6.70 11.48 25.73
C LYS A 96 6.53 11.27 24.22
N GLY A 97 7.33 11.94 23.40
CA GLY A 97 7.34 11.77 21.94
C GLY A 97 7.63 10.33 21.51
N CYS A 98 8.63 9.68 22.12
CA CYS A 98 8.95 8.27 21.81
C CYS A 98 7.81 7.31 22.17
N ILE A 99 7.08 7.58 23.25
CA ILE A 99 5.96 6.74 23.70
C ILE A 99 4.75 6.93 22.78
N LEU A 100 4.43 8.18 22.42
CA LEU A 100 3.34 8.50 21.50
C LEU A 100 3.63 7.93 20.10
N GLU A 101 4.89 7.96 19.67
CA GLU A 101 5.33 7.28 18.45
C GLU A 101 5.02 5.77 18.51
N ALA A 102 5.34 5.10 19.61
CA ALA A 102 5.05 3.69 19.80
C ALA A 102 3.54 3.38 19.93
N MET A 103 2.73 4.38 20.28
CA MET A 103 1.26 4.32 20.24
C MET A 103 0.67 4.66 18.86
N GLU A 104 1.51 4.91 17.84
CA GLU A 104 1.11 5.40 16.51
C GLU A 104 0.33 6.74 16.53
N ARG A 105 0.45 7.51 17.61
CA ARG A 105 -0.12 8.86 17.76
C ARG A 105 0.88 9.88 17.22
N TYR A 106 1.08 9.86 15.91
CA TYR A 106 2.17 10.58 15.25
C TYR A 106 2.09 12.10 15.39
N ASP A 107 0.91 12.70 15.33
CA ASP A 107 0.74 14.15 15.48
C ASP A 107 1.11 14.62 16.90
N ASP A 108 0.64 13.89 17.91
CA ASP A 108 0.99 14.15 19.32
C ASP A 108 2.49 13.93 19.57
N ALA A 109 3.08 12.91 18.94
CA ALA A 109 4.51 12.64 19.03
C ALA A 109 5.33 13.79 18.43
N LEU A 110 4.95 14.29 17.25
CA LEU A 110 5.56 15.46 16.63
C LEU A 110 5.45 16.69 17.52
N ALA A 111 4.29 16.95 18.11
CA ALA A 111 4.11 18.07 19.05
C ALA A 111 5.07 17.97 20.24
N ALA A 112 5.16 16.79 20.87
CA ALA A 112 6.09 16.56 21.98
C ALA A 112 7.57 16.72 21.56
N PHE A 113 7.96 16.21 20.39
CA PHE A 113 9.32 16.39 19.88
C PHE A 113 9.63 17.85 19.52
N HIS A 114 8.66 18.60 18.99
CA HIS A 114 8.85 20.03 18.74
C HIS A 114 9.06 20.81 20.04
N THR A 115 8.29 20.51 21.10
CA THR A 115 8.54 21.09 22.42
C THR A 115 9.89 20.67 23.00
N ALA A 116 10.30 19.41 22.83
CA ALA A 116 11.64 18.95 23.19
C ALA A 116 12.73 19.80 22.49
N LEU A 117 12.56 20.08 21.20
CA LEU A 117 13.48 20.90 20.42
C LEU A 117 13.47 22.38 20.84
N GLN A 118 12.37 22.92 21.37
CA GLN A 118 12.34 24.27 21.94
C GLN A 118 13.29 24.40 23.14
N PHE A 119 13.35 23.37 24.00
CA PHE A 119 14.22 23.36 25.17
C PHE A 119 15.67 22.94 24.86
N ASN A 120 15.90 22.17 23.80
CA ASN A 120 17.25 21.87 23.29
C ASN A 120 17.31 21.92 21.76
N PRO A 121 17.50 23.11 21.16
CA PRO A 121 17.49 23.28 19.70
C PRO A 121 18.59 22.53 18.95
N LYS A 122 19.66 22.11 19.65
CA LYS A 122 20.80 21.40 19.06
C LYS A 122 20.68 19.88 19.16
N SER A 123 19.54 19.36 19.63
CA SER A 123 19.30 17.91 19.79
C SER A 123 19.14 17.21 18.43
N ALA A 124 20.25 16.68 17.89
CA ALA A 124 20.26 15.94 16.64
C ALA A 124 19.38 14.67 16.67
N GLU A 125 19.16 14.08 17.85
CA GLU A 125 18.26 12.95 18.03
C GLU A 125 16.80 13.35 17.84
N VAL A 126 16.35 14.43 18.48
CA VAL A 126 15.00 14.98 18.32
C VAL A 126 14.75 15.37 16.86
N SER A 127 15.69 16.05 16.21
CA SER A 127 15.55 16.43 14.80
C SER A 127 15.41 15.20 13.87
N ARG A 128 16.14 14.11 14.13
CA ARG A 128 15.99 12.85 13.39
C ARG A 128 14.62 12.20 13.61
N LYS A 129 14.10 12.23 14.85
CA LYS A 129 12.75 11.73 15.18
C LYS A 129 11.67 12.49 14.42
N ILE A 130 11.70 13.82 14.45
CA ILE A 130 10.77 14.69 13.71
C ILE A 130 10.83 14.36 12.22
N LYS A 131 12.02 14.42 11.60
CA LYS A 131 12.18 14.16 10.17
C LYS A 131 11.60 12.80 9.75
N ARG A 132 11.88 11.74 10.51
CA ARG A 132 11.37 10.39 10.21
C ARG A 132 9.85 10.33 10.35
N ILE A 133 9.27 10.87 11.42
CA ILE A 133 7.82 10.81 11.65
C ILE A 133 7.07 11.66 10.62
N THR A 134 7.57 12.86 10.31
CA THR A 134 6.99 13.69 9.23
C THR A 134 6.99 12.95 7.89
N GLN A 135 8.08 12.25 7.57
CA GLN A 135 8.15 11.44 6.35
C GLN A 135 7.15 10.28 6.39
N LEU A 136 7.05 9.56 7.52
CA LEU A 136 6.09 8.47 7.71
C LEU A 136 4.64 8.94 7.55
N VAL A 137 4.26 10.05 8.18
CA VAL A 137 2.92 10.63 8.06
C VAL A 137 2.61 11.02 6.62
N LYS A 138 3.58 11.65 5.94
CA LYS A 138 3.47 11.99 4.52
C LYS A 138 3.28 10.75 3.65
N ASP A 139 4.05 9.69 3.88
CA ASP A 139 3.96 8.46 3.11
C ASP A 139 2.65 7.70 3.38
N LYS A 140 2.17 7.68 4.63
CA LYS A 140 0.86 7.11 4.98
C LYS A 140 -0.28 7.88 4.30
N LYS A 141 -0.23 9.21 4.29
CA LYS A 141 -1.21 10.06 3.59
C LYS A 141 -1.19 9.80 2.09
N ARG A 142 0.00 9.76 1.48
CA ARG A 142 0.21 9.42 0.06
C ARG A 142 -0.39 8.05 -0.28
N ALA A 143 -0.10 7.03 0.52
CA ALA A 143 -0.65 5.70 0.32
C ALA A 143 -2.18 5.67 0.39
N GLN A 144 -2.77 6.39 1.36
CA GLN A 144 -4.23 6.51 1.48
C GLN A 144 -4.85 7.24 0.28
N GLU A 145 -4.23 8.32 -0.21
CA GLU A 145 -4.69 9.04 -1.41
C GLU A 145 -4.69 8.13 -2.64
N VAL A 146 -3.63 7.36 -2.82
CA VAL A 146 -3.53 6.39 -3.93
C VAL A 146 -4.59 5.29 -3.81
N GLU A 147 -4.83 4.76 -2.61
CA GLU A 147 -5.87 3.74 -2.39
C GLU A 147 -7.26 4.30 -2.71
N ASN A 148 -7.55 5.54 -2.29
CA ASN A 148 -8.79 6.21 -2.64
C ASN A 148 -8.94 6.36 -4.16
N LEU A 149 -7.87 6.75 -4.86
CA LEU A 149 -7.86 6.85 -6.33
C LEU A 149 -8.13 5.49 -7.01
N LYS A 150 -7.58 4.38 -6.47
CA LYS A 150 -7.87 3.03 -6.98
C LYS A 150 -9.35 2.69 -6.83
N SER A 151 -9.92 2.95 -5.66
CA SER A 151 -11.33 2.65 -5.34
C SER A 151 -12.35 3.50 -6.11
N ASN A 152 -11.94 4.65 -6.64
CA ASN A 152 -12.83 5.54 -7.39
C ASN A 152 -13.24 5.00 -8.76
N ILE A 153 -12.48 4.05 -9.32
CA ILE A 153 -12.80 3.45 -10.61
C ILE A 153 -13.89 2.41 -10.40
N ASN A 154 -15.14 2.82 -10.58
CA ASN A 154 -16.29 1.93 -10.53
C ASN A 154 -16.76 1.62 -11.96
N MET A 155 -16.36 0.45 -12.47
CA MET A 155 -16.68 0.05 -13.84
C MET A 155 -18.18 -0.06 -14.09
N ALA A 156 -18.94 -0.60 -13.13
CA ALA A 156 -20.39 -0.65 -13.24
C ALA A 156 -20.99 0.74 -13.46
N LYS A 157 -20.55 1.75 -12.70
CA LYS A 157 -21.01 3.15 -12.84
C LYS A 157 -20.72 3.72 -14.23
N HIS A 158 -19.54 3.46 -14.78
CA HIS A 158 -19.19 3.92 -16.14
C HIS A 158 -19.96 3.19 -17.23
N LEU A 159 -20.39 1.97 -16.96
CA LEU A 159 -21.15 1.13 -17.88
C LEU A 159 -22.67 1.25 -17.70
N GLU A 160 -23.20 2.10 -16.81
CA GLU A 160 -24.65 2.26 -16.61
C GLU A 160 -25.38 2.63 -17.91
N LYS A 161 -24.81 3.49 -18.74
CA LYS A 161 -25.40 3.80 -20.06
C LYS A 161 -25.50 2.56 -20.95
N LEU A 162 -24.49 1.69 -20.91
CA LEU A 162 -24.51 0.43 -21.65
C LEU A 162 -25.54 -0.52 -21.05
N LYS A 163 -25.63 -0.58 -19.72
CA LYS A 163 -26.62 -1.39 -19.00
C LYS A 163 -28.04 -1.04 -19.43
N THR A 164 -28.38 0.24 -19.47
CA THR A 164 -29.67 0.72 -19.98
C THR A 164 -29.86 0.34 -21.45
N GLU A 165 -28.85 0.57 -22.31
CA GLU A 165 -28.92 0.17 -23.72
C GLU A 165 -29.17 -1.34 -23.89
N MET A 166 -28.53 -2.17 -23.06
CA MET A 166 -28.70 -3.62 -23.10
C MET A 166 -30.07 -4.05 -22.58
N SER A 167 -30.54 -3.44 -21.50
CA SER A 167 -31.87 -3.69 -20.94
C SER A 167 -32.99 -3.28 -21.91
N ASP A 168 -32.86 -2.13 -22.57
CA ASP A 168 -33.88 -1.63 -23.50
C ASP A 168 -33.96 -2.48 -24.78
N LYS A 169 -32.80 -2.92 -25.30
CA LYS A 169 -32.73 -3.66 -26.57
C LYS A 169 -32.88 -5.17 -26.41
N TYR A 170 -32.40 -5.72 -25.31
CA TYR A 170 -32.26 -7.16 -25.10
C TYR A 170 -32.88 -7.61 -23.78
N GLY A 171 -33.65 -6.75 -23.10
CA GLY A 171 -34.32 -7.09 -21.84
C GLY A 171 -35.27 -8.29 -21.93
N SER A 172 -35.75 -8.60 -23.14
CA SER A 172 -36.54 -9.80 -23.45
C SER A 172 -35.70 -11.04 -23.79
N GLU A 173 -34.40 -10.90 -24.05
CA GLU A 173 -33.49 -12.03 -24.30
C GLU A 173 -32.94 -12.59 -22.99
N GLU A 174 -32.90 -13.92 -22.88
CA GLU A 174 -32.34 -14.58 -21.71
C GLU A 174 -30.82 -14.30 -21.55
N GLY A 175 -30.47 -13.74 -20.39
CA GLY A 175 -29.10 -13.66 -19.87
C GLY A 175 -28.24 -12.50 -20.36
N TRP A 176 -28.83 -11.39 -20.80
CA TRP A 176 -28.09 -10.12 -21.00
C TRP A 176 -27.45 -9.62 -19.69
N GLU A 177 -28.07 -9.87 -18.52
CA GLU A 177 -27.54 -9.51 -17.20
C GLU A 177 -26.23 -10.26 -16.90
N GLU A 178 -26.16 -11.54 -17.29
CA GLU A 178 -24.94 -12.35 -17.16
C GLU A 178 -23.83 -11.82 -18.08
N MET A 179 -24.17 -11.44 -19.32
CA MET A 179 -23.21 -10.81 -20.25
C MET A 179 -22.67 -9.47 -19.72
N PHE A 180 -23.55 -8.65 -19.14
CA PHE A 180 -23.16 -7.38 -18.54
C PHE A 180 -22.25 -7.61 -17.32
N SER A 181 -22.61 -8.56 -16.46
CA SER A 181 -21.82 -8.92 -15.28
C SER A 181 -20.44 -9.44 -15.68
N PHE A 182 -20.39 -10.32 -16.68
CA PHE A 182 -19.15 -10.82 -17.28
C PHE A 182 -18.24 -9.69 -17.80
N LEU A 183 -18.80 -8.68 -18.47
CA LEU A 183 -18.05 -7.52 -18.93
C LEU A 183 -17.47 -6.73 -17.75
N VAL A 184 -18.31 -6.39 -16.77
CA VAL A 184 -17.90 -5.61 -15.58
C VAL A 184 -16.79 -6.34 -14.83
N GLU A 185 -16.97 -7.62 -14.52
CA GLU A 185 -15.98 -8.44 -13.81
C GLU A 185 -14.66 -8.54 -14.58
N THR A 186 -14.70 -8.68 -15.91
CA THR A 186 -13.50 -8.71 -16.74
C THR A 186 -12.75 -7.38 -16.69
N MET A 187 -13.47 -6.25 -16.79
CA MET A 187 -12.86 -4.92 -16.72
C MET A 187 -12.28 -4.62 -15.33
N GLU A 188 -13.00 -4.97 -14.26
CA GLU A 188 -12.54 -4.78 -12.88
C GLU A 188 -11.32 -5.64 -12.58
N THR A 189 -11.29 -6.89 -13.06
CA THR A 189 -10.12 -7.76 -12.95
C THR A 189 -8.92 -7.17 -13.68
N ALA A 190 -9.10 -6.65 -14.89
CA ALA A 190 -8.02 -6.00 -15.65
C ALA A 190 -7.50 -4.75 -14.95
N VAL A 191 -8.38 -3.90 -14.41
CA VAL A 191 -7.99 -2.73 -13.61
C VAL A 191 -7.18 -3.13 -12.38
N LYS A 192 -7.65 -4.15 -11.65
CA LYS A 192 -6.97 -4.67 -10.47
C LYS A 192 -5.57 -5.17 -10.83
N CYS A 193 -5.44 -6.01 -11.86
CA CYS A 193 -4.14 -6.50 -12.33
C CYS A 193 -3.19 -5.34 -12.73
N TRP A 194 -3.72 -4.30 -13.38
CA TRP A 194 -2.94 -3.12 -13.72
C TRP A 194 -2.50 -2.34 -12.49
N HIS A 195 -3.36 -2.13 -11.49
CA HIS A 195 -2.99 -1.45 -10.25
C HIS A 195 -1.95 -2.19 -9.41
N GLU A 196 -1.89 -3.52 -9.53
CA GLU A 196 -0.92 -4.37 -8.83
C GLU A 196 0.43 -4.43 -9.55
N SER A 197 0.43 -4.49 -10.89
CA SER A 197 1.62 -4.84 -11.67
C SER A 197 2.01 -3.85 -12.76
N SER A 198 1.19 -2.81 -12.99
CA SER A 198 1.26 -1.90 -14.15
C SER A 198 1.20 -2.63 -15.50
N LYS A 199 0.61 -3.83 -15.52
CA LYS A 199 0.49 -4.70 -16.69
C LYS A 199 -0.87 -5.40 -16.69
N VAL A 200 -1.32 -5.77 -17.87
CA VAL A 200 -2.41 -6.73 -18.08
C VAL A 200 -1.96 -7.72 -19.14
N ASP A 201 -2.34 -8.99 -18.94
CA ASP A 201 -2.06 -10.02 -19.93
C ASP A 201 -3.03 -9.88 -21.11
N PRO A 202 -2.53 -9.94 -22.35
CA PRO A 202 -3.37 -9.85 -23.54
C PRO A 202 -4.17 -11.14 -23.72
N ARG A 203 -5.49 -11.07 -23.51
CA ARG A 203 -6.40 -12.22 -23.51
C ARG A 203 -7.74 -11.90 -24.15
N VAL A 204 -8.37 -12.92 -24.72
CA VAL A 204 -9.81 -12.92 -25.01
C VAL A 204 -10.50 -13.84 -24.03
N TYR A 205 -11.38 -13.27 -23.22
CA TYR A 205 -12.26 -13.99 -22.32
C TYR A 205 -13.54 -14.35 -23.05
N PHE A 206 -14.07 -15.54 -22.80
CA PHE A 206 -15.30 -16.04 -23.40
C PHE A 206 -16.31 -16.39 -22.32
N LEU A 207 -17.52 -15.83 -22.42
CA LEU A 207 -18.67 -16.30 -21.67
C LEU A 207 -19.20 -17.56 -22.37
N LEU A 208 -18.95 -18.71 -21.77
CA LEU A 208 -19.30 -20.02 -22.33
C LEU A 208 -20.74 -20.41 -21.96
N ASP A 209 -21.45 -21.08 -22.86
CA ASP A 209 -22.75 -21.69 -22.56
C ASP A 209 -22.52 -22.98 -21.76
N LYS A 210 -22.81 -22.95 -20.45
CA LYS A 210 -22.50 -24.05 -19.53
C LYS A 210 -23.17 -25.39 -19.90
N GLU A 211 -24.28 -25.34 -20.62
CA GLU A 211 -25.03 -26.54 -21.00
C GLU A 211 -24.51 -27.14 -22.30
N LYS A 212 -24.03 -26.29 -23.23
CA LYS A 212 -23.57 -26.73 -24.55
C LYS A 212 -22.07 -26.94 -24.65
N THR A 213 -21.29 -26.35 -23.76
CA THR A 213 -19.83 -26.33 -23.86
C THR A 213 -19.19 -27.53 -23.17
N GLU A 214 -18.32 -28.24 -23.89
CA GLU A 214 -17.38 -29.20 -23.30
C GLU A 214 -16.29 -28.45 -22.50
N THR A 215 -16.53 -28.20 -21.22
CA THR A 215 -15.68 -27.36 -20.35
C THR A 215 -14.27 -27.94 -20.11
N ASP A 216 -14.08 -29.25 -20.26
CA ASP A 216 -12.75 -29.88 -20.23
C ASP A 216 -11.90 -29.59 -21.48
N LYS A 217 -12.55 -29.18 -22.57
CA LYS A 217 -11.91 -28.94 -23.88
C LYS A 217 -11.69 -27.46 -24.16
N TYR A 218 -12.62 -26.60 -23.72
CA TYR A 218 -12.58 -25.17 -23.99
C TYR A 218 -12.43 -24.36 -22.70
N ALA A 219 -11.25 -23.75 -22.53
CA ALA A 219 -11.01 -22.77 -21.48
C ALA A 219 -11.82 -21.47 -21.70
N PRO A 220 -12.22 -20.77 -20.62
CA PRO A 220 -12.95 -19.50 -20.72
C PRO A 220 -12.06 -18.32 -21.13
N MET A 221 -10.77 -18.56 -21.45
CA MET A 221 -9.85 -17.52 -21.90
C MET A 221 -8.82 -18.07 -22.88
N VAL A 222 -8.41 -17.23 -23.83
CA VAL A 222 -7.35 -17.51 -24.82
C VAL A 222 -6.31 -16.39 -24.76
N ASN A 223 -5.05 -16.75 -24.58
CA ASN A 223 -3.92 -15.81 -24.62
C ASN A 223 -3.64 -15.36 -26.06
N ILE A 224 -3.33 -14.08 -26.22
CA ILE A 224 -3.13 -13.46 -27.55
C ILE A 224 -1.87 -12.58 -27.59
N ASP A 225 -0.83 -12.92 -26.83
CA ASP A 225 0.41 -12.14 -26.68
C ASP A 225 1.10 -11.79 -28.01
N LYS A 226 0.94 -12.67 -29.01
CA LYS A 226 1.54 -12.53 -30.34
C LYS A 226 0.59 -12.01 -31.41
N ALA A 227 -0.67 -11.77 -31.05
CA ALA A 227 -1.72 -11.40 -32.01
C ALA A 227 -1.46 -10.06 -32.69
N PHE A 228 -0.60 -9.22 -32.12
CA PHE A 228 -0.32 -7.89 -32.65
C PHE A 228 1.13 -7.71 -33.13
N GLU A 229 1.90 -8.79 -33.30
CA GLU A 229 3.27 -8.74 -33.83
C GLU A 229 3.34 -8.45 -35.33
N SER A 230 2.32 -8.87 -36.10
CA SER A 230 2.25 -8.65 -37.55
C SER A 230 0.79 -8.76 -38.05
N PRO A 231 0.49 -8.25 -39.26
CA PRO A 231 -0.83 -8.48 -39.90
C PRO A 231 -1.16 -9.97 -40.10
N HIS A 232 -0.15 -10.80 -40.33
CA HIS A 232 -0.33 -12.24 -40.53
C HIS A 232 -0.72 -12.96 -39.23
N THR A 233 0.04 -12.74 -38.14
CA THR A 233 -0.27 -13.34 -36.83
C THR A 233 -1.62 -12.86 -36.31
N HIS A 234 -1.97 -11.60 -36.58
CA HIS A 234 -3.28 -11.05 -36.28
C HIS A 234 -4.42 -11.74 -37.03
N SER A 235 -4.28 -11.92 -38.34
CA SER A 235 -5.29 -12.59 -39.17
C SER A 235 -5.50 -14.04 -38.72
N ASN A 236 -4.41 -14.78 -38.46
CA ASN A 236 -4.49 -16.16 -37.99
C ASN A 236 -5.12 -16.26 -36.60
N CYS A 237 -4.72 -15.39 -35.66
CA CYS A 237 -5.27 -15.36 -34.31
C CYS A 237 -6.77 -15.08 -34.34
N PHE A 238 -7.19 -14.10 -35.13
CA PHE A 238 -8.59 -13.76 -35.29
C PHE A 238 -9.43 -14.92 -35.87
N LEU A 239 -8.95 -15.61 -36.91
CA LEU A 239 -9.65 -16.77 -37.48
C LEU A 239 -9.81 -17.89 -36.44
N TYR A 240 -8.76 -18.15 -35.67
CA TYR A 240 -8.80 -19.10 -34.56
C TYR A 240 -9.83 -18.69 -33.50
N LEU A 241 -9.82 -17.43 -33.03
CA LEU A 241 -10.74 -16.94 -32.01
C LEU A 241 -12.21 -17.03 -32.46
N ARG A 242 -12.49 -16.79 -33.74
CA ARG A 242 -13.83 -16.96 -34.31
C ARG A 242 -14.27 -18.42 -34.28
N GLN A 243 -13.42 -19.34 -34.74
CA GLN A 243 -13.70 -20.77 -34.69
C GLN A 243 -13.90 -21.23 -33.25
N TYR A 244 -13.05 -20.76 -32.34
CA TYR A 244 -13.14 -21.03 -30.91
C TYR A 244 -14.48 -20.58 -30.32
N ALA A 245 -14.94 -19.37 -30.65
CA ALA A 245 -16.22 -18.85 -30.18
C ALA A 245 -17.41 -19.71 -30.65
N GLU A 246 -17.37 -20.19 -31.90
CA GLU A 246 -18.40 -21.06 -32.49
C GLU A 246 -18.38 -22.45 -31.86
N ASP A 247 -17.20 -23.09 -31.77
CA ASP A 247 -17.04 -24.45 -31.24
C ASP A 247 -17.27 -24.55 -29.72
N SER A 248 -17.07 -23.46 -28.99
CA SER A 248 -17.31 -23.37 -27.55
C SER A 248 -18.69 -22.83 -27.19
N PHE A 249 -19.58 -22.67 -28.17
CA PHE A 249 -20.93 -22.11 -27.98
C PHE A 249 -20.93 -20.80 -27.16
N SER A 250 -19.87 -20.00 -27.32
CA SER A 250 -19.70 -18.79 -26.52
C SER A 250 -20.81 -17.79 -26.82
N ARG A 251 -21.32 -17.14 -25.77
CA ARG A 251 -22.40 -16.14 -25.85
C ARG A 251 -21.87 -14.71 -25.96
N ALA A 252 -20.68 -14.46 -25.42
CA ALA A 252 -20.02 -13.16 -25.47
C ALA A 252 -18.49 -13.33 -25.36
N ALA A 253 -17.74 -12.40 -25.93
CA ALA A 253 -16.30 -12.32 -25.79
C ALA A 253 -15.88 -10.94 -25.29
N CYS A 254 -14.87 -10.91 -24.43
CA CYS A 254 -14.27 -9.69 -23.93
C CYS A 254 -12.75 -9.78 -24.12
N LEU A 255 -12.22 -9.00 -25.06
CA LEU A 255 -10.79 -8.82 -25.26
C LEU A 255 -10.25 -7.81 -24.25
N VAL A 256 -9.13 -8.13 -23.62
CA VAL A 256 -8.29 -7.20 -22.86
C VAL A 256 -6.90 -7.25 -23.44
N THR A 257 -6.34 -6.10 -23.85
CA THR A 257 -4.96 -6.05 -24.36
C THR A 257 -4.26 -4.74 -24.00
N PRO A 258 -3.02 -4.75 -23.50
CA PRO A 258 -2.28 -3.54 -23.25
C PRO A 258 -1.99 -2.81 -24.56
N LYS A 259 -1.98 -1.48 -24.52
CA LYS A 259 -1.61 -0.63 -25.66
C LYS A 259 -0.21 -0.95 -26.18
N SER A 260 0.71 -1.26 -25.27
CA SER A 260 2.15 -1.42 -25.55
C SER A 260 2.49 -2.56 -26.52
N ILE A 261 1.62 -3.55 -26.69
CA ILE A 261 1.87 -4.67 -27.60
C ILE A 261 1.30 -4.45 -29.01
N ILE A 262 0.52 -3.40 -29.22
CA ILE A 262 -0.10 -3.10 -30.52
C ILE A 262 0.95 -2.40 -31.40
N SER A 263 1.69 -3.20 -32.19
CA SER A 263 2.88 -2.76 -32.91
C SER A 263 2.64 -2.07 -34.26
N TYR A 264 1.40 -2.15 -34.79
CA TYR A 264 1.04 -1.53 -36.06
C TYR A 264 -0.38 -0.95 -36.00
N PRO A 265 -0.71 0.02 -36.88
CA PRO A 265 -2.04 0.61 -36.90
C PRO A 265 -3.07 -0.46 -37.24
N GLN A 266 -3.99 -0.73 -36.31
CA GLN A 266 -5.25 -1.38 -36.65
C GLN A 266 -6.09 -0.42 -37.51
N VAL A 267 -7.27 -0.83 -38.00
CA VAL A 267 -8.12 -0.02 -38.92
C VAL A 267 -8.48 1.33 -38.29
N TRP A 268 -7.57 2.29 -38.37
CA TRP A 268 -7.66 3.65 -37.88
C TRP A 268 -8.08 4.51 -39.05
N LYS A 269 -9.35 4.38 -39.42
CA LYS A 269 -9.92 5.09 -40.57
C LYS A 269 -9.84 6.58 -40.27
N GLY A 270 -8.91 7.25 -40.96
CA GLY A 270 -8.55 8.63 -40.70
C GLY A 270 -9.73 9.58 -40.91
N GLN A 271 -10.22 10.17 -39.82
CA GLN A 271 -10.83 11.49 -39.81
C GLN A 271 -10.42 12.22 -38.52
N GLY A 272 -9.43 13.11 -38.63
CA GLY A 272 -8.90 13.91 -37.52
C GLY A 272 -7.36 13.95 -37.50
N PRO A 273 -6.74 14.84 -36.70
CA PRO A 273 -5.28 14.89 -36.60
C PRO A 273 -4.75 13.48 -36.31
N ARG A 274 -3.72 13.03 -37.04
CA ARG A 274 -3.07 11.71 -36.91
C ARG A 274 -2.57 11.37 -35.49
N LYS A 275 -2.76 12.28 -34.54
CA LYS A 275 -2.47 12.12 -33.13
C LYS A 275 -3.70 11.51 -32.46
N TRP A 276 -3.66 10.18 -32.30
CA TRP A 276 -4.53 9.47 -31.38
C TRP A 276 -4.66 10.25 -30.06
N ARG A 277 -5.89 10.46 -29.57
CA ARG A 277 -6.16 11.24 -28.34
C ARG A 277 -5.33 10.76 -27.15
N HIS A 278 -5.08 9.45 -27.07
CA HIS A 278 -4.27 8.83 -26.02
C HIS A 278 -2.86 8.47 -26.48
N GLY A 279 -2.35 9.08 -27.56
CA GLY A 279 -1.01 8.79 -28.10
C GLY A 279 0.09 8.76 -27.03
N GLN A 280 -0.02 9.65 -26.03
CA GLN A 280 0.94 9.77 -24.92
C GLN A 280 0.53 9.05 -23.62
N GLN A 281 -0.71 8.60 -23.49
CA GLN A 281 -1.19 7.90 -22.29
C GLN A 281 -0.98 6.39 -22.44
N ASP A 282 -0.48 5.76 -21.38
CA ASP A 282 -0.40 4.30 -21.33
C ASP A 282 -1.76 3.72 -20.91
N GLY A 283 -1.96 2.41 -21.02
CA GLY A 283 -3.20 1.76 -20.63
C GLY A 283 -3.50 0.52 -21.45
N PHE A 284 -4.76 0.11 -21.45
CA PHE A 284 -5.20 -1.08 -22.16
C PHE A 284 -6.55 -0.90 -22.83
N PHE A 285 -6.79 -1.69 -23.87
CA PHE A 285 -8.05 -1.74 -24.58
C PHE A 285 -8.92 -2.85 -24.01
N VAL A 286 -10.22 -2.59 -23.99
CA VAL A 286 -11.26 -3.59 -23.72
C VAL A 286 -12.22 -3.60 -24.90
N GLN A 287 -12.34 -4.71 -25.61
CA GLN A 287 -13.34 -4.86 -26.68
C GLN A 287 -14.35 -5.94 -26.27
N PHE A 288 -15.61 -5.54 -26.11
CA PHE A 288 -16.70 -6.44 -25.79
C PHE A 288 -17.54 -6.72 -27.03
N GLU A 289 -17.94 -7.98 -27.20
CA GLU A 289 -18.71 -8.41 -28.35
C GLU A 289 -19.69 -9.54 -28.03
N THR A 290 -20.88 -9.43 -28.61
CA THR A 290 -21.90 -10.48 -28.72
C THR A 290 -22.38 -10.56 -30.18
N ALA A 291 -23.32 -11.45 -30.48
CA ALA A 291 -23.94 -11.52 -31.81
C ALA A 291 -24.67 -10.23 -32.24
N PHE A 292 -25.01 -9.35 -31.29
CA PHE A 292 -25.84 -8.16 -31.52
C PHE A 292 -25.18 -6.84 -31.11
N LEU A 293 -24.17 -6.90 -30.23
CA LEU A 293 -23.57 -5.73 -29.62
C LEU A 293 -22.06 -5.80 -29.74
N ARG A 294 -21.43 -4.65 -30.03
CA ARG A 294 -19.98 -4.55 -30.05
C ARG A 294 -19.55 -3.17 -29.58
N LYS A 295 -18.64 -3.12 -28.61
CA LYS A 295 -18.18 -1.90 -27.98
C LYS A 295 -16.68 -1.99 -27.70
N LEU A 296 -16.03 -0.84 -27.71
CA LEU A 296 -14.60 -0.71 -27.46
C LEU A 296 -14.37 0.41 -26.44
N TRP A 297 -13.52 0.13 -25.46
CA TRP A 297 -13.02 1.10 -24.51
C TRP A 297 -11.51 1.13 -24.54
N PHE A 298 -10.96 2.28 -24.22
CA PHE A 298 -9.59 2.41 -23.74
C PHE A 298 -9.65 2.77 -22.26
N VAL A 299 -8.91 2.04 -21.42
CA VAL A 299 -8.72 2.35 -20.01
C VAL A 299 -7.35 3.02 -19.89
N PRO A 300 -7.30 4.36 -19.85
CA PRO A 300 -6.03 5.06 -19.73
C PRO A 300 -5.43 4.81 -18.34
N SER A 301 -4.12 4.97 -18.25
CA SER A 301 -3.39 4.99 -17.00
C SER A 301 -2.45 6.19 -16.96
N SER A 302 -2.14 6.61 -15.74
CA SER A 302 -1.21 7.71 -15.51
C SER A 302 -0.44 7.46 -14.23
N ASN A 303 0.78 8.00 -14.16
CA ASN A 303 1.58 7.95 -12.96
C ASN A 303 1.03 8.94 -11.93
N GLU A 304 0.44 8.41 -10.86
CA GLU A 304 0.04 9.16 -9.68
C GLU A 304 0.96 8.79 -8.55
N GLN A 305 1.75 9.76 -8.09
CA GLN A 305 2.60 9.58 -6.94
C GLN A 305 3.44 8.28 -7.03
N GLY A 306 4.05 8.02 -8.19
CA GLY A 306 4.94 6.87 -8.40
C GLY A 306 4.24 5.54 -8.68
N GLN A 307 2.90 5.49 -8.70
CA GLN A 307 2.13 4.31 -9.08
C GLN A 307 1.37 4.56 -10.39
N MET A 308 1.33 3.56 -11.27
CA MET A 308 0.52 3.63 -12.49
C MET A 308 -0.92 3.26 -12.16
N LEU A 309 -1.81 4.24 -12.15
CA LEU A 309 -3.22 4.04 -11.84
C LEU A 309 -4.05 4.17 -13.11
N CYS A 310 -4.99 3.23 -13.29
CA CYS A 310 -6.05 3.35 -14.29
C CYS A 310 -6.90 4.60 -14.04
N ARG A 311 -7.60 5.02 -15.08
CA ARG A 311 -8.60 6.08 -15.09
C ARG A 311 -9.90 5.55 -15.68
N ASP A 312 -10.90 6.41 -15.66
CA ASP A 312 -12.22 6.13 -16.21
C ASP A 312 -12.12 5.59 -17.65
N PRO A 313 -12.84 4.50 -17.98
CA PRO A 313 -12.83 3.93 -19.31
C PRO A 313 -13.43 4.92 -20.32
N GLU A 314 -12.71 5.16 -21.41
CA GLU A 314 -13.15 6.01 -22.51
C GLU A 314 -13.71 5.17 -23.65
N ILE A 315 -14.96 5.44 -24.06
CA ILE A 315 -15.59 4.75 -25.19
C ILE A 315 -14.92 5.20 -26.49
N LEU A 316 -14.55 4.24 -27.32
CA LEU A 316 -14.01 4.47 -28.65
C LEU A 316 -15.00 4.07 -29.74
N ASP A 317 -14.98 4.80 -30.86
CA ASP A 317 -15.70 4.38 -32.06
C ASP A 317 -15.04 3.13 -32.65
N ILE A 318 -15.75 2.02 -32.57
CA ILE A 318 -15.28 0.72 -33.03
C ILE A 318 -15.13 0.63 -34.55
N GLY A 319 -15.87 1.43 -35.33
CA GLY A 319 -15.71 1.49 -36.77
C GLY A 319 -14.43 2.20 -37.21
N ALA A 320 -13.85 3.00 -36.30
CA ALA A 320 -12.64 3.77 -36.50
C ALA A 320 -11.42 3.26 -35.71
N HIS A 321 -11.60 2.41 -34.69
CA HIS A 321 -10.52 1.98 -33.78
C HIS A 321 -10.53 0.48 -33.47
N GLU A 322 -11.14 -0.33 -34.33
CA GLU A 322 -11.21 -1.79 -34.21
C GLU A 322 -9.87 -2.41 -33.77
N VAL A 323 -9.85 -3.19 -32.68
CA VAL A 323 -8.63 -3.84 -32.18
C VAL A 323 -8.51 -5.26 -32.70
N LEU A 324 -9.55 -6.06 -32.55
CA LEU A 324 -9.70 -7.37 -33.22
C LEU A 324 -10.95 -7.34 -34.08
N PRO A 325 -10.99 -7.95 -35.28
CA PRO A 325 -12.19 -7.97 -36.08
C PRO A 325 -13.34 -8.76 -35.43
N ARG A 326 -14.57 -8.56 -35.94
CA ARG A 326 -15.80 -9.15 -35.38
C ARG A 326 -15.73 -10.69 -35.29
N LEU A 327 -15.86 -11.24 -34.09
CA LEU A 327 -15.84 -12.67 -33.80
C LEU A 327 -17.18 -13.35 -34.10
N TYR A 328 -18.31 -12.75 -33.74
CA TYR A 328 -19.63 -13.36 -33.88
C TYR A 328 -20.32 -12.95 -35.19
N LYS A 329 -21.04 -13.88 -35.80
CA LYS A 329 -21.92 -13.59 -36.95
C LYS A 329 -23.04 -12.65 -36.47
N GLU A 330 -23.23 -11.54 -37.16
CA GLU A 330 -24.26 -10.56 -36.82
C GLU A 330 -25.65 -11.15 -37.06
N LYS A 331 -26.43 -11.28 -35.97
CA LYS A 331 -27.85 -11.61 -36.08
C LYS A 331 -28.60 -10.29 -36.25
N ARG A 332 -29.30 -10.14 -37.38
CA ARG A 332 -30.21 -9.00 -37.56
C ARG A 332 -31.32 -9.13 -36.53
N SER A 333 -31.58 -8.07 -35.77
CA SER A 333 -32.78 -7.98 -34.94
C SER A 333 -33.99 -8.24 -35.85
N SER A 334 -34.79 -9.25 -35.54
CA SER A 334 -36.11 -9.41 -36.14
C SER A 334 -36.90 -8.16 -35.75
N SER A 335 -37.07 -7.26 -36.71
CA SER A 335 -37.84 -6.02 -36.63
C SER A 335 -39.31 -6.28 -36.41
#